data_AF-A0AA40E632-F1
#
_entry.id   AF-A0AA40E632-F1
#
_cell.length_a   1.000
_cell.length_b   1.000
_cell.length_c   1.000
_cell.angle_alpha   90.00
_cell.angle_beta   90.00
_cell.angle_gamma   90.00
#
_symmetry.space_group_name_H-M   'P 1'
#
loop_
_entity.id
_entity.type
_entity.pdbx_description
1 polymer ?
#
loop_
_entity_poly.entity_id
_entity_poly.type
_entity_poly.pdbx_seq_one_letter_code
_entity_poly.pdbx_strand_id
1 'polypeptide(L)'
;IMDEYRDKEEFEYRRTKERFESPSTAWHQDKPDFEELRDEPFMSFDEFVRYRERTSAALGRAYEAMMQEPRAVAIDLKGDVKAAVGGDIEWTSRSGYEQWVVQLFHKDMMARFGGLGIVDEGLLPKRLMTMLRQSRFQWQG
;
A
#
# COMPACT_ATOMS: atom_id res chain seq x y z
N ILE A 1 -25.65 -4.51 3.31
CA ILE A 1 -24.41 -4.01 2.68
C ILE A 1 -24.72 -3.13 1.47
N MET A 2 -25.40 -3.64 0.42
CA MET A 2 -25.73 -2.79 -0.76
C MET A 2 -26.79 -1.72 -0.46
N ASP A 3 -27.81 -2.03 0.34
CA ASP A 3 -28.85 -1.06 0.69
C ASP A 3 -28.31 0.07 1.57
N GLU A 4 -27.49 -0.27 2.57
CA GLU A 4 -26.81 0.70 3.43
C GLU A 4 -25.87 1.64 2.64
N TYR A 5 -25.22 1.13 1.59
CA TYR A 5 -24.40 1.95 0.71
C TYR A 5 -25.26 2.97 -0.05
N ARG A 6 -26.39 2.53 -0.60
CA ARG A 6 -27.33 3.41 -1.32
C ARG A 6 -27.90 4.49 -0.41
N ASP A 7 -28.29 4.15 0.80
CA ASP A 7 -28.82 5.11 1.79
C ASP A 7 -27.77 6.19 2.12
N LYS A 8 -26.50 5.80 2.19
CA LYS A 8 -25.39 6.73 2.40
C LYS A 8 -25.16 7.62 1.19
N GLU A 9 -25.28 7.10 -0.03
CA GLU A 9 -25.19 7.91 -1.26
C GLU A 9 -26.31 8.95 -1.32
N GLU A 10 -27.55 8.57 -1.00
CA GLU A 10 -28.69 9.49 -0.95
C GLU A 10 -28.52 10.57 0.13
N PHE A 11 -27.93 10.21 1.27
CA PHE A 11 -27.59 11.16 2.33
C PHE A 11 -26.52 12.18 1.88
N GLU A 12 -25.42 11.72 1.27
CA GLU A 12 -24.36 12.60 0.77
C GLU A 12 -24.86 13.48 -0.37
N TYR A 13 -25.70 12.96 -1.27
CA TYR A 13 -26.37 13.74 -2.31
C TYR A 13 -27.17 14.89 -1.69
N ARG A 14 -28.05 14.60 -0.73
CA ARG A 14 -28.90 15.60 -0.09
C ARG A 14 -28.08 16.66 0.63
N ARG A 15 -27.07 16.25 1.40
CA ARG A 15 -26.14 17.15 2.09
C ARG A 15 -25.39 18.08 1.13
N THR A 16 -24.96 17.54 -0.02
CA THR A 16 -24.20 18.31 -1.02
C THR A 16 -25.10 19.28 -1.76
N LYS A 17 -26.32 18.85 -2.10
CA LYS A 17 -27.37 19.68 -2.70
C LYS A 17 -27.76 20.84 -1.79
N GLU A 18 -28.09 20.55 -0.52
CA GLU A 18 -28.41 21.57 0.49
C GLU A 18 -27.30 22.60 0.64
N ARG A 19 -26.04 22.16 0.55
CA ARG A 19 -24.88 23.05 0.62
C ARG A 19 -24.71 23.91 -0.64
N PHE A 20 -24.98 23.35 -1.82
CA PHE A 20 -24.92 24.05 -3.11
C PHE A 20 -26.02 25.11 -3.21
N GLU A 21 -27.23 24.79 -2.76
CA GLU A 21 -28.40 25.68 -2.81
C GLU A 21 -28.42 26.68 -1.64
N SER A 22 -27.56 26.49 -0.63
CA SER A 22 -27.43 27.42 0.49
C SER A 22 -26.89 28.78 -0.01
N PRO A 23 -27.41 29.92 0.48
CA PRO A 23 -26.95 31.28 0.10
C PRO A 23 -25.49 31.63 0.47
N SER A 24 -24.66 30.64 0.78
CA SER A 24 -23.29 30.77 1.24
C SER A 24 -22.36 31.26 0.13
N THR A 25 -21.81 32.46 0.31
CA THR A 25 -20.96 33.17 -0.67
C THR A 25 -19.59 32.49 -0.91
N ALA A 26 -19.19 31.54 -0.07
CA ALA A 26 -17.90 30.87 -0.18
C ALA A 26 -17.82 29.87 -1.36
N TRP A 27 -18.96 29.32 -1.80
CA TRP A 27 -19.03 28.34 -2.90
C TRP A 27 -19.35 28.96 -4.25
N HIS A 28 -19.95 30.16 -4.25
CA HIS A 28 -20.15 30.99 -5.44
C HIS A 28 -18.96 31.91 -5.71
N GLN A 29 -17.78 31.57 -5.21
CA GLN A 29 -16.56 32.30 -5.58
C GLN A 29 -16.38 32.23 -7.10
N ASP A 30 -16.02 33.38 -7.68
CA ASP A 30 -15.86 33.52 -9.11
C ASP A 30 -14.76 32.58 -9.61
N LYS A 31 -15.18 31.46 -10.19
CA LYS A 31 -14.32 30.41 -10.75
C LYS A 31 -14.46 30.51 -12.26
N PRO A 32 -13.50 31.16 -12.97
CA PRO A 32 -13.60 31.39 -14.40
C PRO A 32 -13.83 30.10 -15.19
N ASP A 33 -13.24 29.00 -14.72
CA ASP A 33 -13.33 27.67 -15.34
C ASP A 33 -14.75 27.07 -15.34
N PHE A 34 -15.70 27.64 -14.58
CA PHE A 34 -17.06 27.12 -14.42
C PHE A 34 -18.14 28.19 -14.59
N GLU A 35 -17.84 29.29 -15.30
CA GLU A 35 -18.78 30.40 -15.52
C GLU A 35 -20.09 29.94 -16.19
N GLU A 36 -20.00 28.99 -17.12
CA GLU A 36 -21.14 28.39 -17.83
C GLU A 36 -22.11 27.65 -16.89
N LEU A 37 -21.66 27.24 -15.70
CA LEU A 37 -22.44 26.46 -14.74
C LEU A 37 -22.96 27.31 -13.57
N ARG A 38 -22.78 28.63 -13.61
CA ARG A 38 -23.10 29.52 -12.48
C ARG A 38 -24.60 29.51 -12.11
N ASP A 39 -25.47 29.46 -13.11
CA ASP A 39 -26.93 29.50 -12.93
C ASP A 39 -27.59 28.13 -13.12
N GLU A 40 -26.80 27.08 -13.33
CA GLU A 40 -27.31 25.72 -13.49
C GLU A 40 -27.74 25.15 -12.13
N PRO A 41 -28.87 24.41 -12.07
CA PRO A 41 -29.30 23.75 -10.85
C PRO A 41 -28.32 22.64 -10.45
N PHE A 42 -28.39 22.22 -9.18
CA PHE A 42 -27.64 21.05 -8.74
C PHE A 42 -28.04 19.81 -9.56
N MET A 43 -27.05 19.01 -9.95
CA MET A 43 -27.24 17.82 -10.76
C MET A 43 -28.26 16.82 -10.17
N SER A 44 -28.80 15.97 -11.03
CA SER A 44 -29.70 14.89 -10.60
C SER A 44 -28.98 13.84 -9.75
N PHE A 45 -29.72 13.04 -8.99
CA PHE A 45 -29.13 11.92 -8.23
C PHE A 45 -28.47 10.89 -9.16
N ASP A 46 -29.13 10.56 -10.28
CA ASP A 46 -28.61 9.59 -11.26
C ASP A 46 -27.26 10.06 -11.85
N GLU A 47 -27.10 11.36 -12.08
CA GLU A 47 -25.83 11.94 -12.51
C GLU A 47 -24.77 11.92 -11.41
N PHE A 48 -25.16 12.26 -10.18
CA PHE A 48 -24.28 12.26 -9.01
C PHE A 48 -23.66 10.87 -8.75
N VAL A 49 -24.44 9.80 -8.96
CA VAL A 49 -23.96 8.42 -8.83
C VAL A 49 -23.32 7.85 -10.08
N ARG A 50 -23.40 8.53 -11.23
CA ARG A 50 -22.77 8.08 -12.48
C ARG A 50 -21.25 8.22 -12.43
N TYR A 51 -20.76 9.28 -11.79
CA TYR A 51 -19.32 9.61 -11.67
C TYR A 51 -18.84 9.50 -10.22
N ARG A 52 -18.98 8.30 -9.63
CA ARG A 52 -18.69 8.06 -8.20
C ARG A 52 -17.25 8.34 -7.81
N GLU A 53 -16.31 8.19 -8.74
CA GLU A 53 -14.91 8.54 -8.56
C GLU A 53 -14.69 10.04 -8.35
N ARG A 54 -15.59 10.89 -8.87
CA ARG A 54 -15.53 12.35 -8.68
C ARG A 54 -16.36 12.81 -7.49
N THR A 55 -17.50 12.17 -7.24
CA THR A 55 -18.42 12.57 -6.15
C THR A 55 -18.07 11.95 -4.80
N SER A 56 -17.46 10.77 -4.78
CA SER A 56 -16.97 10.12 -3.56
C SER A 56 -15.47 10.25 -3.42
N ALA A 57 -15.03 11.02 -2.42
CA ALA A 57 -13.61 11.22 -2.13
C ALA A 57 -12.85 9.91 -1.85
N ALA A 58 -13.51 8.88 -1.30
CA ALA A 58 -12.87 7.59 -1.05
C ALA A 58 -12.62 6.82 -2.36
N LEU A 59 -13.61 6.80 -3.25
CA LEU A 59 -13.51 6.16 -4.56
C LEU A 59 -12.55 6.90 -5.47
N GLY A 60 -12.57 8.23 -5.46
CA GLY A 60 -11.61 9.06 -6.20
C GLY A 60 -10.17 8.78 -5.79
N ARG A 61 -9.87 8.77 -4.49
CA ARG A 61 -8.52 8.42 -4.00
C ARG A 61 -8.11 7.00 -4.39
N ALA A 62 -9.03 6.04 -4.33
CA ALA A 62 -8.75 4.67 -4.72
C ALA A 62 -8.47 4.56 -6.22
N TYR A 63 -9.29 5.22 -7.04
CA TYR A 63 -9.11 5.29 -8.50
C TYR A 63 -7.77 5.93 -8.86
N GLU A 64 -7.44 7.09 -8.28
CA GLU A 64 -6.15 7.75 -8.47
C GLU A 64 -5.00 6.83 -8.06
N ALA A 65 -5.08 6.17 -6.90
CA ALA A 65 -4.06 5.25 -6.44
C ALA A 65 -3.86 4.06 -7.40
N MET A 66 -4.93 3.54 -7.99
CA MET A 66 -4.86 2.45 -8.97
C MET A 66 -4.31 2.90 -10.32
N MET A 67 -4.46 4.17 -10.68
CA MET A 67 -3.93 4.74 -11.93
C MET A 67 -2.44 5.10 -11.83
N GLN A 68 -1.87 5.19 -10.62
CA GLN A 68 -0.45 5.46 -10.42
C GLN A 68 0.41 4.21 -10.61
N GLU A 69 1.69 4.42 -10.94
CA GLU A 69 2.67 3.34 -10.96
C GLU A 69 2.77 2.70 -9.57
N PRO A 70 2.58 1.37 -9.44
CA PRO A 70 2.73 0.68 -8.17
C PRO A 70 4.14 0.86 -7.63
N ARG A 71 4.25 1.48 -6.45
CA ARG A 71 5.54 1.60 -5.77
C ARG A 71 5.88 0.28 -5.09
N ALA A 72 7.16 -0.09 -5.12
CA ALA A 72 7.65 -1.21 -4.33
C ALA A 72 7.33 -0.97 -2.85
N VAL A 73 6.47 -1.82 -2.28
CA VAL A 73 6.11 -1.78 -0.86
C VAL A 73 7.15 -2.60 -0.11
N ALA A 74 7.72 -2.02 0.96
CA ALA A 74 8.61 -2.74 1.86
C ALA A 74 7.87 -3.95 2.44
N ILE A 75 8.59 -5.06 2.63
CA ILE A 75 7.99 -6.28 3.17
C ILE A 75 7.79 -6.07 4.67
N ASP A 76 6.58 -6.25 5.16
CA ASP A 76 6.35 -6.20 6.60
C ASP A 76 7.07 -7.35 7.31
N LEU A 77 7.81 -7.01 8.37
CA LEU A 77 8.42 -8.00 9.26
C LEU A 77 7.32 -8.71 10.07
N LYS A 78 7.01 -9.96 9.73
CA LYS A 78 5.94 -10.76 10.36
C LYS A 78 6.42 -12.14 10.79
N GLY A 79 5.86 -12.63 11.89
CA GLY A 79 6.05 -14.00 12.38
C GLY A 79 7.49 -14.34 12.77
N ASP A 80 7.95 -15.51 12.36
CA ASP A 80 9.24 -16.10 12.74
C ASP A 80 10.44 -15.23 12.33
N VAL A 81 10.32 -14.49 11.22
CA VAL A 81 11.38 -13.57 10.75
C VAL A 81 11.58 -12.43 11.74
N LYS A 82 10.50 -11.94 12.37
CA LYS A 82 10.59 -10.88 13.39
C LYS A 82 11.37 -11.34 14.61
N ALA A 83 11.13 -12.58 15.05
CA ALA A 83 11.86 -13.16 16.17
C ALA A 83 13.35 -13.36 15.86
N ALA A 84 13.70 -13.62 14.60
CA ALA A 84 15.06 -13.95 14.20
C ALA A 84 15.92 -12.74 13.77
N VAL A 85 15.33 -11.62 13.34
CA VAL A 85 16.06 -10.42 12.86
C VAL A 85 16.35 -9.38 13.97
N GLY A 86 15.75 -9.52 15.16
CA GLY A 86 16.14 -8.72 16.33
C GLY A 86 15.57 -7.30 16.41
N GLY A 87 14.80 -6.83 15.43
CA GLY A 87 14.02 -5.59 15.56
C GLY A 87 13.55 -4.96 14.24
N ASP A 88 12.60 -4.02 14.35
CA ASP A 88 11.99 -3.34 13.20
C ASP A 88 12.92 -2.26 12.59
N ILE A 89 13.84 -1.69 13.38
CA ILE A 89 14.78 -0.63 12.93
C ILE A 89 15.82 -1.18 11.96
N GLU A 90 16.39 -2.36 12.25
CA GLU A 90 17.39 -2.99 11.37
C GLU A 90 16.74 -3.59 10.11
N TRP A 91 15.45 -3.92 10.17
CA TRP A 91 14.71 -4.43 9.02
C TRP A 91 14.39 -3.35 7.98
N THR A 92 13.94 -2.18 8.45
CA THR A 92 13.57 -1.04 7.59
C THR A 92 14.77 -0.38 6.93
N SER A 93 15.98 -0.57 7.48
CA SER A 93 17.23 -0.10 6.86
C SER A 93 17.74 -1.02 5.74
N ARG A 94 17.21 -2.25 5.59
CA ARG A 94 17.58 -3.16 4.49
C ARG A 94 16.85 -2.81 3.21
N SER A 95 17.49 -3.09 2.07
CA SER A 95 16.86 -2.97 0.76
C SER A 95 15.68 -3.93 0.61
N GLY A 96 14.70 -3.57 -0.24
CA GLY A 96 13.54 -4.44 -0.49
C GLY A 96 13.93 -5.84 -0.99
N TYR A 97 15.02 -5.94 -1.75
CA TYR A 97 15.56 -7.23 -2.19
C TYR A 97 16.08 -8.08 -1.02
N GLU A 98 16.86 -7.49 -0.09
CA GLU A 98 17.36 -8.19 1.09
C GLU A 98 16.21 -8.64 2.01
N GLN A 99 15.20 -7.80 2.19
CA GLN A 99 13.99 -8.16 2.91
C GLN A 99 13.32 -9.39 2.25
N TRP A 100 13.25 -9.41 0.92
CA TRP A 100 12.64 -10.50 0.16
C TRP A 100 13.41 -11.82 0.29
N VAL A 101 14.74 -11.75 0.18
CA VAL A 101 15.63 -12.91 0.37
C VAL A 101 15.47 -13.49 1.78
N VAL A 102 15.51 -12.65 2.82
CA VAL A 102 15.34 -13.12 4.20
C VAL A 102 13.96 -13.72 4.40
N GLN A 103 12.90 -13.06 3.92
CA GLN A 103 11.53 -13.56 4.07
C GLN A 103 11.34 -14.93 3.39
N LEU A 104 11.92 -15.13 2.19
CA LEU A 104 11.79 -16.38 1.45
C LEU A 104 12.60 -17.53 2.08
N PHE A 105 13.83 -17.26 2.50
CA PHE A 105 14.78 -18.31 2.92
C PHE A 105 14.89 -18.49 4.44
N HIS A 106 14.19 -17.71 5.27
CA HIS A 106 14.36 -17.79 6.72
C HIS A 106 14.16 -19.19 7.30
N LYS A 107 13.17 -19.95 6.82
CA LYS A 107 12.89 -21.29 7.35
C LYS A 107 14.05 -22.25 7.09
N ASP A 108 14.60 -22.21 5.88
CA ASP A 108 15.75 -23.02 5.50
C ASP A 108 17.01 -22.60 6.26
N MET A 109 17.21 -21.29 6.45
CA MET A 109 18.32 -20.77 7.24
C MET A 109 18.22 -21.18 8.71
N MET A 110 17.04 -21.05 9.32
CA MET A 110 16.79 -21.49 10.69
C MET A 110 16.99 -23.01 10.83
N ALA A 111 16.52 -23.81 9.88
CA ALA A 111 16.69 -25.27 9.91
C ALA A 111 18.15 -25.71 9.76
N ARG A 112 18.94 -25.01 8.93
CA ARG A 112 20.34 -25.38 8.66
C ARG A 112 21.33 -24.80 9.65
N PHE A 113 21.08 -23.58 10.14
CA PHE A 113 22.05 -22.79 10.88
C PHE A 113 21.56 -22.40 12.28
N GLY A 114 20.30 -22.66 12.63
CA GLY A 114 19.73 -22.32 13.94
C GLY A 114 19.48 -20.83 14.17
N GLY A 115 19.72 -19.98 13.17
CA GLY A 115 19.62 -18.53 13.25
C GLY A 115 19.80 -17.85 11.89
N LEU A 116 19.37 -16.59 11.78
CA LEU A 116 19.62 -15.73 10.61
C LEU A 116 20.96 -14.98 10.68
N GLY A 117 21.51 -14.81 11.88
CA GLY A 117 22.84 -14.22 12.07
C GLY A 117 23.92 -15.24 11.75
N ILE A 118 24.79 -14.92 10.77
CA ILE A 118 26.05 -15.64 10.61
C ILE A 118 26.92 -15.24 11.80
N VAL A 119 27.11 -16.19 12.72
CA VAL A 119 27.95 -16.06 13.90
C VAL A 119 29.34 -15.55 13.48
N ASP A 120 29.93 -14.67 14.30
CA ASP A 120 31.29 -14.11 14.21
C ASP A 120 32.27 -15.00 13.42
N GLU A 121 33.07 -14.39 12.53
CA GLU A 121 33.98 -15.07 11.61
C GLU A 121 34.94 -16.07 12.33
N GLY A 122 35.20 -15.88 13.62
CA GLY A 122 36.00 -16.77 14.47
C GLY A 122 35.28 -17.99 15.07
N LEU A 123 33.95 -18.04 15.01
CA LEU A 123 33.11 -19.10 15.60
C LEU A 123 32.49 -20.04 14.55
N LEU A 124 32.66 -19.74 13.25
CA LEU A 124 32.23 -20.66 12.20
C LEU A 124 32.99 -21.98 12.34
N PRO A 125 32.30 -23.11 12.64
CA PRO A 125 32.94 -24.41 12.64
C PRO A 125 33.60 -24.61 11.28
N LYS A 126 34.90 -24.91 11.27
CA LYS A 126 35.70 -25.07 10.03
C LYS A 126 35.02 -25.98 8.99
N ARG A 127 34.18 -26.92 9.45
CA ARG A 127 33.35 -27.82 8.65
C ARG A 127 32.25 -27.12 7.84
N LEU A 128 31.58 -26.09 8.38
CA LEU A 128 30.59 -25.30 7.62
C LEU A 128 31.24 -24.45 6.54
N MET A 129 32.43 -23.90 6.82
CA MET A 129 33.22 -23.14 5.83
C MET A 129 33.69 -24.03 4.66
N THR A 130 33.99 -25.31 4.94
CA THR A 130 34.34 -26.29 3.89
C THR A 130 33.14 -26.64 3.03
N MET A 131 31.95 -26.83 3.62
CA MET A 131 30.71 -27.08 2.88
C MET A 131 30.31 -25.90 1.99
N LEU A 132 30.42 -24.65 2.50
CA LEU A 132 30.11 -23.45 1.71
C LEU A 132 31.07 -23.30 0.52
N ARG A 133 32.37 -23.55 0.73
CA ARG A 133 33.37 -23.55 -0.35
C ARG A 133 33.13 -24.67 -1.38
N GLN A 134 32.68 -25.85 -0.95
CA GLN A 134 32.36 -26.98 -1.82
C GLN A 134 31.04 -26.76 -2.60
N SER A 135 30.12 -25.95 -2.08
CA SER A 135 28.85 -25.62 -2.77
C SER A 135 29.01 -24.66 -3.96
N ARG A 136 30.21 -24.11 -4.19
CA ARG A 136 30.52 -23.36 -5.41
C ARG A 136 30.56 -24.33 -6.60
N PHE A 137 29.41 -24.43 -7.26
CA PHE A 137 29.21 -24.78 -8.68
C PHE A 137 30.38 -25.50 -9.37
N GLN A 138 30.24 -26.81 -9.54
CA GLN A 138 30.81 -27.51 -10.69
C GLN A 138 29.77 -27.37 -11.82
N TRP A 139 29.92 -26.38 -12.70
CA TRP A 139 29.29 -26.46 -14.01
C TRP A 139 29.98 -27.58 -14.76
N GLN A 140 29.33 -28.75 -14.89
CA GLN A 140 29.72 -29.71 -15.90
C GLN A 140 29.12 -29.23 -17.22
N GLY A 141 29.99 -28.74 -18.10
CA GLY A 141 29.68 -28.57 -19.52
C GLY A 141 29.61 -29.90 -20.24
#